data_AF-A0AAI8KYX1-F1
#
_entry.id   AF-A0AAI8KYX1-F1
#
_cell.length_a   1.000
_cell.length_b   1.000
_cell.length_c   1.000
_cell.angle_alpha   90.00
_cell.angle_beta   90.00
_cell.angle_gamma   90.00
#
_symmetry.space_group_name_H-M   'P 1'
#
loop_
_entity.id
_entity.type
_entity.pdbx_description
1 polymer ?
#
loop_
_entity_poly.entity_id
_entity_poly.type
_entity_poly.pdbx_seq_one_letter_code
_entity_poly.pdbx_strand_id
1 'polypeptide(L)'
;MSKDVTDTRYFPRCGWFVTLAVPSTLVLLITAWLFLGATPVRTVVLWSSLASLATSLVVWATATLRNGDQFRRDTYRWVVRAASAAPGHREAAVPSRLSGARRQSARLVSLLVVVPTLAALWVALAAADARGTGTSAVLAEAGAVIERLPIVKIEHEDAGWSPRSSAQADYTVLLPSTTPQEGVSATFEAATHRRQGIGSKLYVAYVPEQPELGVIGDDRLSEVKRQLAGRAVESDTARDLGIVWALVTLALLVGAWRTETIHRPARTVTPDWHALRVTVTGTKQHTEVPPSGSPEDVDEKKRRENTRRLQCLVLEGRGQEIPFHSKMGIEQAGEVLSGTRGWLLWHPMQRRGRDVLAELVSDDGWQLPGAVPVRVAEEVVAEGLTEAARPDTERRVRTLDLGAGWLVTASLSGVAGFTVALGCLVALLLVPDSGAWRWWVAATGVLAPAVGFMVQAVARTDGGAAPLPE
;
A
#
# COMPACT_ATOMS: atom_id res chain seq x y z
N MET A 1 8.57 36.51 -14.16
CA MET A 1 7.91 35.69 -13.12
C MET A 1 8.24 34.23 -13.44
N SER A 2 9.10 33.61 -12.65
CA SER A 2 9.86 32.40 -13.00
C SER A 2 8.99 31.14 -13.09
N LYS A 3 9.15 30.41 -14.19
CA LYS A 3 8.57 29.08 -14.47
C LYS A 3 8.93 28.07 -13.36
N ASP A 4 10.10 28.24 -12.73
CA ASP A 4 10.61 27.38 -11.66
C ASP A 4 9.80 27.50 -10.35
N VAL A 5 9.26 28.67 -10.02
CA VAL A 5 8.51 28.86 -8.76
C VAL A 5 7.10 28.24 -8.85
N THR A 6 6.53 28.19 -10.05
CA THR A 6 5.23 27.54 -10.31
C THR A 6 5.34 26.03 -10.37
N ASP A 7 6.34 25.47 -11.07
CA ASP A 7 6.52 24.01 -11.15
C ASP A 7 6.81 23.40 -9.78
N THR A 8 7.60 24.09 -8.95
CA THR A 8 7.99 23.59 -7.63
C THR A 8 6.83 23.44 -6.64
N ARG A 9 5.75 24.20 -6.73
CA ARG A 9 4.60 24.07 -5.80
C ARG A 9 3.59 23.00 -6.20
N TYR A 10 3.60 22.53 -7.45
CA TYR A 10 2.62 21.56 -7.95
C TYR A 10 2.93 20.11 -7.55
N PHE A 11 4.21 19.69 -7.57
CA PHE A 11 4.62 18.32 -7.23
C PHE A 11 4.13 17.79 -5.87
N PRO A 12 4.23 18.52 -4.75
CA PRO A 12 3.76 18.01 -3.46
C PRO A 12 2.24 17.89 -3.38
N ARG A 13 1.49 18.69 -4.15
CA ARG A 13 0.02 18.59 -4.23
C ARG A 13 -0.41 17.39 -5.08
N CYS A 14 0.25 17.16 -6.22
CA CYS A 14 0.01 16.00 -7.06
C CYS A 14 0.40 14.70 -6.34
N GLY A 15 1.54 14.67 -5.66
CA GLY A 15 1.97 13.53 -4.85
C GLY A 15 0.99 13.22 -3.73
N TRP A 16 0.43 14.26 -3.09
CA TRP A 16 -0.61 14.10 -2.07
C TRP A 16 -1.91 13.54 -2.63
N PHE A 17 -2.36 14.06 -3.78
CA PHE A 17 -3.54 13.56 -4.48
C PHE A 17 -3.39 12.06 -4.79
N VAL A 18 -2.28 11.66 -5.42
CA VAL A 18 -2.01 10.25 -5.75
C VAL A 18 -1.98 9.38 -4.50
N THR A 19 -1.36 9.85 -3.41
CA THR A 19 -1.28 9.08 -2.15
C THR A 19 -2.63 8.87 -1.47
N LEU A 20 -3.64 9.69 -1.74
CA LEU A 20 -5.00 9.53 -1.18
C LEU A 20 -5.96 8.87 -2.17
N ALA A 21 -5.85 9.19 -3.46
CA ALA A 21 -6.73 8.69 -4.50
C ALA A 21 -6.55 7.17 -4.68
N VAL A 22 -5.32 6.69 -4.83
CA VAL A 22 -5.01 5.27 -5.10
C VAL A 22 -5.52 4.31 -4.01
N PRO A 23 -5.27 4.51 -2.69
CA PRO A 23 -5.83 3.60 -1.69
C PRO A 23 -7.36 3.61 -1.70
N SER A 24 -7.97 4.79 -1.83
CA SER A 24 -9.43 4.93 -1.83
C SER A 24 -10.07 4.22 -3.02
N THR A 25 -9.50 4.37 -4.22
CA THR A 25 -10.01 3.73 -5.43
C THR A 25 -9.83 2.22 -5.39
N LEU A 26 -8.70 1.71 -4.89
CA LEU A 26 -8.49 0.28 -4.74
C LEU A 26 -9.46 -0.35 -3.73
N VAL A 27 -9.74 0.33 -2.61
CA VAL A 27 -10.74 -0.13 -1.62
C VAL A 27 -12.15 -0.14 -2.23
N LEU A 28 -12.54 0.91 -2.96
CA LEU A 28 -13.81 0.93 -3.67
C LEU A 28 -13.90 -0.17 -4.73
N LEU A 29 -12.81 -0.39 -5.47
CA LEU A 29 -12.75 -1.39 -6.52
C LEU A 29 -12.89 -2.81 -5.96
N ILE A 30 -12.15 -3.16 -4.91
CA ILE A 30 -12.24 -4.50 -4.31
C ILE A 30 -13.60 -4.73 -3.64
N THR A 31 -14.15 -3.73 -2.95
CA THR A 31 -15.45 -3.86 -2.27
C THR A 31 -16.58 -3.98 -3.29
N ALA A 32 -16.56 -3.19 -4.37
CA ALA A 32 -17.50 -3.32 -5.47
C ALA A 32 -17.38 -4.69 -6.15
N TRP A 33 -16.18 -5.20 -6.34
CA TRP A 33 -15.98 -6.49 -6.99
C TRP A 33 -16.42 -7.68 -6.14
N LEU A 34 -16.15 -7.65 -4.83
CA LEU A 34 -16.49 -8.75 -3.91
C LEU A 34 -17.99 -8.76 -3.54
N PHE A 35 -18.62 -7.60 -3.39
CA PHE A 35 -19.92 -7.51 -2.73
C PHE A 35 -21.05 -6.98 -3.61
N LEU A 36 -20.76 -6.18 -4.65
CA LEU A 36 -21.83 -5.63 -5.49
C LEU A 36 -22.17 -6.59 -6.64
N GLY A 37 -23.47 -6.78 -6.85
CA GLY A 37 -24.01 -7.43 -8.03
C GLY A 37 -23.93 -6.56 -9.29
N ALA A 38 -24.42 -7.07 -10.42
CA ALA A 38 -24.58 -6.36 -11.69
C ALA A 38 -25.60 -5.21 -11.54
N THR A 39 -25.16 -4.12 -10.94
CA THR A 39 -25.95 -2.92 -10.66
C THR A 39 -25.32 -1.72 -11.36
N PRO A 40 -26.09 -0.68 -11.72
CA PRO A 40 -25.54 0.54 -12.30
C PRO A 40 -24.49 1.18 -11.37
N VAL A 41 -24.66 1.04 -10.05
CA VAL A 41 -23.69 1.48 -9.04
C VAL A 41 -22.34 0.79 -9.22
N ARG A 42 -22.31 -0.55 -9.39
CA ARG A 42 -21.06 -1.29 -9.65
C ARG A 42 -20.37 -0.76 -10.90
N THR A 43 -21.11 -0.60 -12.00
CA THR A 43 -20.55 -0.09 -13.26
C THR A 43 -19.93 1.30 -13.09
N VAL A 44 -20.63 2.22 -12.42
CA VAL A 44 -20.10 3.57 -12.14
C VAL A 44 -18.84 3.50 -11.27
N VAL A 45 -18.84 2.68 -10.23
CA VAL A 45 -17.68 2.51 -9.33
C VAL A 45 -16.49 1.92 -10.10
N LEU A 46 -16.69 0.90 -10.93
CA LEU A 46 -15.63 0.30 -11.76
C LEU A 46 -14.99 1.33 -12.70
N TRP A 47 -15.79 2.02 -13.51
CA TRP A 47 -15.28 2.98 -14.48
C TRP A 47 -14.63 4.21 -13.83
N SER A 48 -15.21 4.73 -12.75
CA SER A 48 -14.62 5.85 -12.01
C SER A 48 -13.30 5.46 -11.33
N SER A 49 -13.20 4.24 -10.81
CA SER A 49 -11.99 3.73 -10.17
C SER A 49 -10.88 3.52 -11.21
N LEU A 50 -11.20 2.93 -12.37
CA LEU A 50 -10.29 2.79 -13.51
C LEU A 50 -9.80 4.15 -14.01
N ALA A 51 -10.70 5.11 -14.22
CA ALA A 51 -10.34 6.46 -14.65
C ALA A 51 -9.43 7.17 -13.64
N SER A 52 -9.70 7.01 -12.33
CA SER A 52 -8.88 7.60 -11.28
C SER A 52 -7.49 6.95 -11.17
N LEU A 53 -7.39 5.62 -11.33
CA LEU A 53 -6.11 4.91 -11.40
C LEU A 53 -5.30 5.32 -12.64
N ALA A 54 -5.94 5.40 -13.81
CA ALA A 54 -5.32 5.88 -15.04
C ALA A 54 -4.84 7.33 -14.90
N THR A 55 -5.66 8.21 -14.33
CA THR A 55 -5.27 9.61 -14.08
C THR A 55 -4.10 9.70 -13.12
N SER A 56 -4.09 8.89 -12.05
CA SER A 56 -2.97 8.84 -11.10
C SER A 56 -1.67 8.37 -11.77
N LEU A 57 -1.76 7.37 -12.65
CA LEU A 57 -0.64 6.88 -13.44
C LEU A 57 -0.13 7.93 -14.44
N VAL A 58 -1.03 8.65 -15.13
CA VAL A 58 -0.66 9.74 -16.06
C VAL A 58 0.02 10.88 -15.30
N VAL A 59 -0.50 11.28 -14.14
CA VAL A 59 0.13 12.29 -13.28
C VAL A 59 1.53 11.84 -12.85
N TRP A 60 1.70 10.57 -12.53
CA TRP A 60 3.01 10.03 -12.19
C TRP A 60 3.96 9.98 -13.38
N ALA A 61 3.51 9.44 -14.52
CA ALA A 61 4.27 9.34 -15.76
C ALA A 61 4.72 10.71 -16.28
N THR A 62 3.83 11.70 -16.24
CA THR A 62 4.16 13.08 -16.66
C THR A 62 5.16 13.73 -15.70
N ALA A 63 5.05 13.48 -14.39
CA ALA A 63 6.03 13.95 -13.41
C ALA A 63 7.42 13.32 -13.64
N THR A 64 7.48 12.01 -13.93
CA THR A 64 8.73 11.31 -14.24
C THR A 64 9.28 11.67 -15.61
N LEU A 65 8.48 11.89 -16.65
CA LEU A 65 8.99 12.27 -17.97
C LEU A 65 9.56 13.68 -18.00
N ARG A 66 8.97 14.60 -17.23
CA ARG A 66 9.44 15.99 -17.19
C ARG A 66 10.68 16.17 -16.32
N ASN A 67 10.87 15.36 -15.29
CA ASN A 67 11.91 15.60 -14.26
C ASN A 67 12.62 14.33 -13.76
N GLY A 68 12.35 13.16 -14.33
CA GLY A 68 12.77 11.84 -13.81
C GLY A 68 14.25 11.52 -13.91
N ASP A 69 15.05 12.43 -14.47
CA ASP A 69 16.52 12.38 -14.45
C ASP A 69 17.15 13.31 -13.41
N GLN A 70 16.34 14.04 -12.62
CA GLN A 70 16.90 14.76 -11.47
C GLN A 70 17.45 13.75 -10.47
N PHE A 71 18.75 13.80 -10.23
CA PHE A 71 19.37 13.02 -9.15
C PHE A 71 18.58 13.25 -7.86
N ARG A 72 18.33 12.17 -7.10
CA ARG A 72 17.63 12.24 -5.80
C ARG A 72 18.19 13.35 -4.89
N ARG A 73 19.49 13.62 -5.01
CA ARG A 73 20.20 14.72 -4.35
C ARG A 73 19.60 16.10 -4.67
N ASP A 74 19.28 16.38 -5.93
CA ASP A 74 18.71 17.67 -6.34
C ASP A 74 17.24 17.81 -5.93
N THR A 75 16.50 16.70 -5.95
CA THR A 75 15.14 16.67 -5.39
C THR A 75 15.17 16.94 -3.89
N TYR A 76 16.11 16.34 -3.15
CA TYR A 76 16.27 16.59 -1.71
C TYR A 76 16.72 18.02 -1.41
N ARG A 77 17.68 18.57 -2.17
CA ARG A 77 18.06 20.00 -2.08
C ARG A 77 16.87 20.91 -2.33
N TRP A 78 16.03 20.56 -3.30
CA TRP A 78 14.81 21.30 -3.58
C TRP A 78 13.83 21.23 -2.41
N VAL A 79 13.57 20.04 -1.86
CA VAL A 79 12.69 19.87 -0.69
C VAL A 79 13.20 20.67 0.51
N VAL A 80 14.51 20.65 0.78
CA VAL A 80 15.13 21.45 1.85
C VAL A 80 14.86 22.94 1.60
N ARG A 81 15.14 23.45 0.40
CA ARG A 81 14.86 24.85 0.03
C ARG A 81 13.38 25.23 0.17
N ALA A 82 12.45 24.32 -0.17
CA ALA A 82 11.01 24.56 -0.06
C ALA A 82 10.52 24.54 1.41
N ALA A 83 11.21 23.80 2.28
CA ALA A 83 10.94 23.72 3.71
C ALA A 83 11.57 24.89 4.49
N SER A 84 12.67 25.47 4.00
CA SER A 84 13.31 26.65 4.58
C SER A 84 12.36 27.84 4.61
N ALA A 85 12.10 28.39 5.81
CA ALA A 85 11.22 29.53 6.04
C ALA A 85 11.99 30.86 6.11
N ALA A 86 13.28 30.84 6.46
CA ALA A 86 14.14 32.01 6.58
C ALA A 86 15.58 31.68 6.15
N PRO A 87 15.84 31.49 4.83
CA PRO A 87 17.16 31.12 4.35
C PRO A 87 18.20 32.20 4.71
N GLY A 88 19.32 31.79 5.31
CA GLY A 88 20.48 32.67 5.54
C GLY A 88 20.47 33.51 6.81
N HIS A 89 19.57 33.26 7.77
CA HIS A 89 19.67 33.88 9.10
C HIS A 89 20.82 33.26 9.90
N ARG A 90 21.70 34.10 10.45
CA ARG A 90 22.75 33.67 11.38
C ARG A 90 22.11 33.45 12.76
N GLU A 91 22.08 32.18 13.18
CA GLU A 91 21.63 31.69 14.48
C GLU A 91 20.16 31.97 14.83
N ALA A 92 19.29 30.98 14.57
CA ALA A 92 17.86 31.12 14.85
C ALA A 92 17.49 30.55 16.24
N ALA A 93 16.61 31.24 16.99
CA ALA A 93 16.13 30.87 18.33
C ALA A 93 15.21 29.65 18.36
N VAL A 94 15.16 28.80 19.39
CA VAL A 94 14.35 27.56 19.39
C VAL A 94 12.85 27.83 19.10
N PRO A 95 12.16 27.08 18.21
CA PRO A 95 10.74 27.33 17.94
C PRO A 95 9.83 26.90 19.11
N SER A 96 8.79 27.68 19.40
CA SER A 96 7.78 27.35 20.41
C SER A 96 6.83 26.21 20.01
N ARG A 97 6.69 25.92 18.71
CA ARG A 97 5.84 24.85 18.19
C ARG A 97 6.57 24.00 17.15
N LEU A 98 6.53 22.70 17.37
CA LEU A 98 7.00 21.68 16.44
C LEU A 98 5.82 21.18 15.61
N SER A 99 6.04 21.11 14.30
CA SER A 99 5.09 20.58 13.32
C SER A 99 4.99 19.05 13.41
N GLY A 100 3.77 18.52 13.29
CA GLY A 100 3.54 17.07 13.30
C GLY A 100 3.78 16.42 11.93
N ALA A 101 4.12 15.13 11.93
CA ALA A 101 4.50 14.37 10.74
C ALA A 101 3.30 13.83 9.91
N ARG A 102 2.17 14.57 9.85
CA ARG A 102 0.89 14.08 9.30
C ARG A 102 0.96 13.62 7.84
N ARG A 103 1.81 14.22 7.02
CA ARG A 103 1.95 13.84 5.60
C ARG A 103 2.72 12.53 5.43
N GLN A 104 3.79 12.36 6.18
CA GLN A 104 4.57 11.12 6.19
C GLN A 104 3.74 9.97 6.73
N SER A 105 2.93 10.23 7.77
CA SER A 105 2.03 9.22 8.34
C SER A 105 0.96 8.78 7.35
N ALA A 106 0.34 9.72 6.63
CA ALA A 106 -0.65 9.38 5.62
C ALA A 106 -0.05 8.53 4.48
N ARG A 107 1.16 8.84 3.98
CA ARG A 107 1.79 8.02 2.92
C ARG A 107 2.04 6.58 3.36
N LEU A 108 2.50 6.40 4.59
CA LEU A 108 2.72 5.06 5.11
C LEU A 108 1.40 4.32 5.27
N VAL A 109 0.39 4.96 5.86
CA VAL A 109 -0.97 4.39 6.00
C VAL A 109 -1.51 4.00 4.63
N SER A 110 -1.37 4.87 3.63
CA SER A 110 -1.75 4.55 2.25
C SER A 110 -1.03 3.31 1.73
N LEU A 111 0.29 3.18 1.95
CA LEU A 111 1.04 2.00 1.50
C LEU A 111 0.58 0.72 2.22
N LEU A 112 0.32 0.79 3.52
CA LEU A 112 -0.18 -0.33 4.33
C LEU A 112 -1.60 -0.76 3.93
N VAL A 113 -2.39 0.11 3.31
CA VAL A 113 -3.70 -0.23 2.74
C VAL A 113 -3.57 -0.72 1.31
N VAL A 114 -2.78 -0.06 0.46
CA VAL A 114 -2.63 -0.39 -0.97
C VAL A 114 -2.10 -1.81 -1.15
N VAL A 115 -1.06 -2.22 -0.43
CA VAL A 115 -0.43 -3.53 -0.61
C VAL A 115 -1.40 -4.70 -0.40
N PRO A 116 -2.07 -4.85 0.78
CA PRO A 116 -3.01 -5.95 0.98
C PRO A 116 -4.25 -5.83 0.09
N THR A 117 -4.71 -4.62 -0.22
CA THR A 117 -5.87 -4.40 -1.09
C THR A 117 -5.57 -4.81 -2.53
N LEU A 118 -4.38 -4.49 -3.05
CA LEU A 118 -3.96 -4.88 -4.39
C LEU A 118 -3.77 -6.40 -4.48
N ALA A 119 -3.15 -7.02 -3.47
CA ALA A 119 -3.01 -8.47 -3.41
C ALA A 119 -4.37 -9.18 -3.41
N ALA A 120 -5.29 -8.75 -2.54
CA ALA A 120 -6.63 -9.31 -2.46
C ALA A 120 -7.43 -9.06 -3.75
N LEU A 121 -7.26 -7.90 -4.40
CA LEU A 121 -7.90 -7.59 -5.67
C LEU A 121 -7.42 -8.53 -6.79
N TRP A 122 -6.11 -8.77 -6.91
CA TRP A 122 -5.58 -9.71 -7.91
C TRP A 122 -6.10 -11.12 -7.70
N VAL A 123 -6.15 -11.59 -6.45
CA VAL A 123 -6.73 -12.89 -6.11
C VAL A 123 -8.21 -12.94 -6.47
N ALA A 124 -8.97 -11.90 -6.14
CA ALA A 124 -10.40 -11.82 -6.46
C ALA A 124 -10.68 -11.78 -7.97
N LEU A 125 -9.83 -11.12 -8.75
CA LEU A 125 -9.95 -11.07 -10.21
C LEU A 125 -9.56 -12.39 -10.87
N ALA A 126 -8.55 -13.08 -10.32
CA ALA A 126 -8.11 -14.39 -10.81
C ALA A 126 -9.13 -15.50 -10.50
N ALA A 127 -9.71 -15.48 -9.29
CA ALA A 127 -10.73 -16.43 -8.84
C ALA A 127 -12.15 -16.11 -9.32
N ALA A 128 -12.34 -15.01 -10.05
CA ALA A 128 -13.65 -14.64 -10.58
C ALA A 128 -14.12 -15.65 -11.63
N ASP A 129 -15.33 -16.17 -11.43
CA ASP A 129 -16.06 -16.97 -12.39
C ASP A 129 -17.09 -16.09 -13.10
N ALA A 130 -16.78 -15.77 -14.35
CA ALA A 130 -17.62 -14.95 -15.23
C ALA A 130 -18.54 -15.78 -16.13
N ARG A 131 -18.53 -17.12 -15.98
CA ARG A 131 -19.42 -18.03 -16.72
C ARG A 131 -20.88 -17.71 -16.45
N GLY A 132 -21.69 -17.75 -17.51
CA GLY A 132 -23.13 -17.54 -17.42
C GLY A 132 -23.56 -16.12 -17.03
N THR A 133 -22.67 -15.12 -17.02
CA THR A 133 -23.03 -13.72 -16.70
C THR A 133 -24.07 -13.14 -17.66
N GLY A 134 -24.06 -13.55 -18.93
CA GLY A 134 -25.09 -13.20 -19.91
C GLY A 134 -26.45 -13.85 -19.59
N THR A 135 -26.47 -15.17 -19.41
CA THR A 135 -27.71 -15.94 -19.11
C THR A 135 -28.31 -15.55 -17.76
N SER A 136 -27.48 -15.33 -16.74
CA SER A 136 -27.92 -14.92 -15.40
C SER A 136 -28.54 -13.53 -15.37
N ALA A 137 -28.02 -12.58 -16.15
CA ALA A 137 -28.62 -11.25 -16.28
C ALA A 137 -30.01 -11.31 -16.92
N VAL A 138 -30.14 -12.08 -18.01
CA VAL A 138 -31.43 -12.28 -18.70
C VAL A 138 -32.45 -12.97 -17.78
N LEU A 139 -32.04 -14.01 -17.05
CA LEU A 139 -32.89 -14.70 -16.08
C LEU A 139 -33.31 -13.79 -14.91
N ALA A 140 -32.42 -12.95 -14.42
CA ALA A 140 -32.72 -12.02 -13.33
C ALA A 140 -33.74 -10.94 -13.77
N GLU A 141 -33.60 -10.39 -14.97
CA GLU A 141 -34.55 -9.41 -15.54
C GLU A 141 -35.93 -10.03 -15.80
N ALA A 142 -35.97 -11.28 -16.27
CA ALA A 142 -37.20 -12.00 -16.56
C ALA A 142 -37.88 -12.61 -15.31
N GLY A 143 -37.36 -12.34 -14.10
CA GLY A 143 -37.99 -12.75 -12.84
C GLY A 143 -37.85 -14.23 -12.52
N ALA A 144 -36.66 -14.81 -12.76
CA ALA A 144 -36.41 -16.23 -12.51
C ALA A 144 -36.77 -16.70 -11.09
N VAL A 145 -37.38 -17.88 -11.01
CA VAL A 145 -37.70 -18.59 -9.77
C VAL A 145 -36.60 -19.60 -9.50
N ILE A 146 -36.27 -19.81 -8.21
CA ILE A 146 -35.29 -20.81 -7.79
C ILE A 146 -36.01 -22.02 -7.21
N GLU A 147 -35.87 -23.18 -7.85
CA GLU A 147 -36.44 -24.44 -7.37
C GLU A 147 -35.39 -25.55 -7.24
N ARG A 148 -35.75 -26.64 -6.56
CA ARG A 148 -34.91 -27.83 -6.44
C ARG A 148 -35.33 -28.90 -7.44
N LEU A 149 -34.59 -29.03 -8.52
CA LEU A 149 -34.90 -29.96 -9.62
C LEU A 149 -33.94 -31.16 -9.62
N PRO A 150 -34.44 -32.37 -9.96
CA PRO A 150 -33.62 -33.56 -10.06
C PRO A 150 -32.76 -33.55 -11.33
N ILE A 151 -31.51 -34.02 -11.20
CA ILE A 151 -30.59 -34.21 -12.32
C ILE A 151 -31.04 -35.43 -13.15
N VAL A 152 -31.17 -35.24 -14.45
CA VAL A 152 -31.57 -36.29 -15.41
C VAL A 152 -30.38 -36.80 -16.21
N LYS A 153 -29.37 -35.95 -16.46
CA LYS A 153 -28.15 -36.30 -17.18
C LYS A 153 -26.94 -35.56 -16.61
N ILE A 154 -25.77 -36.19 -16.67
CA ILE A 154 -24.48 -35.61 -16.32
C ILE A 154 -23.52 -35.87 -17.48
N GLU A 155 -22.89 -34.83 -18.01
CA GLU A 155 -21.91 -34.90 -19.09
C GLU A 155 -20.64 -34.13 -18.72
N HIS A 156 -19.51 -34.44 -19.38
CA HIS A 156 -18.20 -33.79 -19.20
C HIS A 156 -17.75 -33.60 -17.74
N GLU A 157 -17.97 -34.60 -16.88
CA GLU A 157 -17.55 -34.53 -15.47
C GLU A 157 -16.02 -34.54 -15.32
N ASP A 158 -15.47 -33.44 -14.80
CA ASP A 158 -14.10 -33.32 -14.29
C ASP A 158 -14.13 -33.36 -12.76
N ALA A 159 -13.64 -34.46 -12.18
CA ALA A 159 -13.68 -34.71 -10.74
C ALA A 159 -12.50 -35.55 -10.25
N GLY A 160 -12.15 -35.36 -8.97
CA GLY A 160 -11.20 -36.23 -8.27
C GLY A 160 -11.75 -37.64 -8.01
N TRP A 161 -10.89 -38.55 -7.55
CA TRP A 161 -11.26 -39.96 -7.30
C TRP A 161 -12.24 -40.18 -6.14
N SER A 162 -12.47 -39.20 -5.27
CA SER A 162 -13.32 -39.35 -4.08
C SER A 162 -14.73 -38.84 -4.33
N PRO A 163 -15.80 -39.49 -3.84
CA PRO A 163 -17.15 -38.93 -3.85
C PRO A 163 -17.28 -37.58 -3.13
N ARG A 164 -16.32 -37.26 -2.24
CA ARG A 164 -16.26 -35.99 -1.51
C ARG A 164 -15.45 -34.90 -2.22
N SER A 165 -14.83 -35.19 -3.37
CA SER A 165 -14.13 -34.16 -4.13
C SER A 165 -15.12 -33.23 -4.81
N SER A 166 -14.72 -31.98 -4.97
CA SER A 166 -15.39 -31.07 -5.89
C SER A 166 -15.41 -31.65 -7.29
N ALA A 167 -16.46 -31.33 -8.04
CA ALA A 167 -16.69 -31.81 -9.39
C ALA A 167 -17.27 -30.70 -10.24
N GLN A 168 -16.75 -30.57 -11.46
CA GLN A 168 -17.28 -29.68 -12.48
C GLN A 168 -17.91 -30.55 -13.56
N ALA A 169 -19.18 -30.32 -13.89
CA ALA A 169 -19.88 -31.10 -14.90
C ALA A 169 -21.02 -30.30 -15.55
N ASP A 170 -21.46 -30.79 -16.71
CA ASP A 170 -22.67 -30.34 -17.37
C ASP A 170 -23.85 -31.14 -16.83
N TYR A 171 -24.78 -30.47 -16.15
CA TYR A 171 -25.97 -31.06 -15.56
C TYR A 171 -27.19 -30.74 -16.41
N THR A 172 -27.98 -31.76 -16.78
CA THR A 172 -29.28 -31.58 -17.43
C THR A 172 -30.42 -31.82 -16.45
N VAL A 173 -31.35 -30.88 -16.38
CA VAL A 173 -32.58 -30.95 -15.58
C VAL A 173 -33.82 -30.80 -16.47
N LEU A 174 -34.98 -31.24 -15.98
CA LEU A 174 -36.27 -31.03 -16.65
C LEU A 174 -37.00 -29.87 -15.99
N LEU A 175 -37.25 -28.82 -16.77
CA LEU A 175 -38.02 -27.66 -16.34
C LEU A 175 -39.52 -27.96 -16.41
N PRO A 176 -40.32 -27.48 -15.43
CA PRO A 176 -41.77 -27.53 -15.53
C PRO A 176 -42.25 -26.70 -16.72
N SER A 177 -43.00 -27.33 -17.62
CA SER A 177 -43.68 -26.65 -18.73
C SER A 177 -45.15 -26.40 -18.38
N THR A 178 -45.74 -25.36 -18.97
CA THR A 178 -47.19 -25.11 -18.93
C THR A 178 -47.99 -26.15 -19.72
N THR A 179 -47.34 -26.92 -20.60
CA THR A 179 -47.91 -28.08 -21.28
C THR A 179 -47.64 -29.38 -20.51
N PRO A 180 -48.68 -30.17 -20.16
CA PRO A 180 -48.59 -31.25 -19.17
C PRO A 180 -47.87 -32.53 -19.61
N GLN A 181 -47.23 -32.59 -20.78
CA GLN A 181 -46.71 -33.85 -21.33
C GLN A 181 -45.19 -33.99 -21.46
N GLU A 182 -44.39 -32.92 -21.52
CA GLU A 182 -42.93 -33.05 -21.59
C GLU A 182 -42.25 -31.85 -20.93
N GLY A 183 -41.46 -32.09 -19.88
CA GLY A 183 -40.61 -31.06 -19.29
C GLY A 183 -39.51 -30.67 -20.27
N VAL A 184 -39.14 -29.40 -20.30
CA VAL A 184 -38.08 -28.91 -21.21
C VAL A 184 -36.73 -29.27 -20.63
N SER A 185 -35.91 -30.00 -21.37
CA SER A 185 -34.54 -30.31 -20.96
C SER A 185 -33.66 -29.07 -21.06
N ALA A 186 -33.01 -28.73 -19.96
CA ALA A 186 -32.05 -27.62 -19.92
C ALA A 186 -30.74 -28.09 -19.31
N THR A 187 -29.64 -27.81 -20.00
CA THR A 187 -28.29 -28.17 -19.56
C THR A 187 -27.56 -26.92 -19.08
N PHE A 188 -26.87 -27.03 -17.96
CA PHE A 188 -26.00 -25.98 -17.43
C PHE A 188 -24.73 -26.59 -16.82
N GLU A 189 -23.63 -25.87 -16.94
CA GLU A 189 -22.37 -26.23 -16.31
C GLU A 189 -22.36 -25.72 -14.86
N ALA A 190 -21.95 -26.54 -13.89
CA ALA A 190 -21.78 -26.11 -12.50
C ALA A 190 -20.59 -26.79 -11.81
N ALA A 191 -19.96 -26.06 -10.88
CA ALA A 191 -18.89 -26.56 -10.02
C ALA A 191 -19.45 -26.86 -8.63
N THR A 192 -19.64 -28.14 -8.32
CA THR A 192 -20.24 -28.59 -7.06
C THR A 192 -19.17 -29.01 -6.05
N HIS A 193 -19.44 -28.83 -4.76
CA HIS A 193 -18.48 -29.16 -3.70
C HIS A 193 -18.26 -30.66 -3.48
N ARG A 194 -19.17 -31.47 -4.01
CA ARG A 194 -19.14 -32.92 -3.97
C ARG A 194 -19.74 -33.45 -5.27
N ARG A 195 -19.30 -34.64 -5.68
CA ARG A 195 -19.87 -35.33 -6.83
C ARG A 195 -21.39 -35.53 -6.64
N GLN A 196 -22.15 -35.24 -7.68
CA GLN A 196 -23.60 -35.38 -7.70
C GLN A 196 -23.98 -36.58 -8.56
N GLY A 197 -25.01 -37.31 -8.13
CA GLY A 197 -25.54 -38.44 -8.88
C GLY A 197 -26.80 -38.07 -9.65
N ILE A 198 -27.13 -38.86 -10.67
CA ILE A 198 -28.44 -38.79 -11.33
C ILE A 198 -29.55 -38.97 -10.28
N GLY A 199 -30.61 -38.16 -10.36
CA GLY A 199 -31.71 -38.11 -9.39
C GLY A 199 -31.43 -37.27 -8.14
N SER A 200 -30.18 -36.83 -7.90
CA SER A 200 -29.90 -35.82 -6.88
C SER A 200 -30.50 -34.47 -7.27
N LYS A 201 -30.77 -33.60 -6.29
CA LYS A 201 -31.44 -32.32 -6.53
C LYS A 201 -30.45 -31.16 -6.46
N LEU A 202 -30.44 -30.33 -7.50
CA LEU A 202 -29.72 -29.06 -7.53
C LEU A 202 -30.69 -27.90 -7.39
N TYR A 203 -30.21 -26.77 -6.87
CA TYR A 203 -30.95 -25.52 -6.97
C TYR A 203 -30.78 -25.01 -8.40
N VAL A 204 -31.89 -24.71 -9.07
CA VAL A 204 -31.92 -24.24 -10.46
C VAL A 204 -32.77 -22.99 -10.53
N ALA A 205 -32.22 -21.93 -11.13
CA ALA A 205 -32.96 -20.73 -11.48
C ALA A 205 -33.38 -20.77 -12.95
N TYR A 206 -34.67 -20.56 -13.19
CA TYR A 206 -35.28 -20.55 -14.52
C TYR A 206 -36.54 -19.69 -14.51
N VAL A 207 -37.07 -19.38 -15.69
CA VAL A 207 -38.33 -18.63 -15.84
C VAL A 207 -39.42 -19.61 -16.31
N PRO A 208 -40.43 -19.93 -15.48
CA PRO A 208 -41.44 -20.93 -15.83
C PRO A 208 -42.22 -20.61 -17.12
N GLU A 209 -42.44 -19.33 -17.38
CA GLU A 209 -43.16 -18.86 -18.58
C GLU A 209 -42.27 -18.84 -19.83
N GLN A 210 -40.94 -18.89 -19.67
CA GLN A 210 -39.96 -18.76 -20.76
C GLN A 210 -38.79 -19.72 -20.57
N PRO A 211 -39.02 -21.05 -20.67
CA PRO A 211 -37.97 -22.06 -20.46
C PRO A 211 -36.85 -21.98 -21.51
N GLU A 212 -37.09 -21.32 -22.65
CA GLU A 212 -36.12 -21.09 -23.72
C GLU A 212 -34.98 -20.15 -23.32
N LEU A 213 -35.14 -19.35 -22.25
CA LEU A 213 -34.08 -18.47 -21.73
C LEU A 213 -32.90 -19.24 -21.10
N GLY A 214 -33.02 -20.56 -20.97
CA GLY A 214 -32.02 -21.41 -20.35
C GLY A 214 -32.12 -21.40 -18.83
N VAL A 215 -31.08 -21.95 -18.19
CA VAL A 215 -31.04 -22.13 -16.74
C VAL A 215 -29.65 -21.91 -16.20
N ILE A 216 -29.59 -21.59 -14.91
CA ILE A 216 -28.35 -21.64 -14.12
C ILE A 216 -28.63 -22.43 -12.85
N GLY A 217 -27.64 -23.15 -12.32
CA GLY A 217 -27.86 -23.98 -11.15
C GLY A 217 -26.60 -24.33 -10.40
N ASP A 218 -26.78 -24.78 -9.17
CA ASP A 218 -25.71 -25.12 -8.24
C ASP A 218 -26.22 -26.05 -7.11
N ASP A 219 -25.32 -26.71 -6.37
CA ASP A 219 -25.70 -27.51 -5.20
C ASP A 219 -26.03 -26.64 -3.98
N ARG A 220 -25.68 -25.34 -4.02
CA ARG A 220 -25.97 -24.34 -2.98
C ARG A 220 -26.85 -23.20 -3.47
N LEU A 221 -27.89 -22.90 -2.68
CA LEU A 221 -28.80 -21.78 -2.93
C LEU A 221 -28.08 -20.42 -2.97
N SER A 222 -27.05 -20.23 -2.14
CA SER A 222 -26.26 -18.99 -2.10
C SER A 222 -25.57 -18.69 -3.42
N GLU A 223 -25.21 -19.73 -4.17
CA GLU A 223 -24.43 -19.63 -5.40
C GLU A 223 -25.32 -19.33 -6.60
N VAL A 224 -26.49 -19.96 -6.69
CA VAL A 224 -27.53 -19.57 -7.65
C VAL A 224 -27.96 -18.11 -7.43
N LYS A 225 -28.13 -17.68 -6.17
CA LYS A 225 -28.41 -16.27 -5.83
C LYS A 225 -27.26 -15.34 -6.17
N ARG A 226 -26.00 -15.80 -6.09
CA ARG A 226 -24.82 -15.03 -6.52
C ARG A 226 -24.85 -14.80 -8.02
N GLN A 227 -25.04 -15.87 -8.79
CA GLN A 227 -25.06 -15.83 -10.26
C GLN A 227 -26.21 -14.94 -10.76
N LEU A 228 -27.44 -15.10 -10.24
CA LEU A 228 -28.56 -14.20 -10.56
C LEU A 228 -28.27 -12.73 -10.23
N ALA A 229 -27.55 -12.48 -9.14
CA ALA A 229 -27.12 -11.12 -8.79
C ALA A 229 -25.96 -10.61 -9.67
N GLY A 230 -25.41 -11.41 -10.60
CA GLY A 230 -24.27 -11.06 -11.46
C GLY A 230 -22.96 -10.85 -10.69
N ARG A 231 -22.83 -11.42 -9.48
CA ARG A 231 -21.60 -11.34 -8.68
C ARG A 231 -20.58 -12.34 -9.23
N ALA A 232 -19.33 -11.91 -9.46
CA ALA A 232 -18.34 -12.71 -10.17
C ALA A 232 -17.53 -13.67 -9.28
N VAL A 233 -17.47 -13.46 -7.96
CA VAL A 233 -16.69 -14.30 -7.04
C VAL A 233 -17.64 -15.14 -6.20
N GLU A 234 -17.38 -16.45 -6.09
CA GLU A 234 -18.11 -17.38 -5.24
C GLU A 234 -18.34 -16.81 -3.83
N SER A 235 -19.51 -17.09 -3.25
CA SER A 235 -19.93 -16.42 -2.01
C SER A 235 -18.99 -16.68 -0.82
N ASP A 236 -18.48 -17.89 -0.68
CA ASP A 236 -17.56 -18.27 0.39
C ASP A 236 -16.18 -17.63 0.16
N THR A 237 -15.66 -17.74 -1.06
CA THR A 237 -14.39 -17.11 -1.45
C THR A 237 -14.41 -15.60 -1.23
N ALA A 238 -15.50 -14.93 -1.61
CA ALA A 238 -15.64 -13.48 -1.41
C ALA A 238 -15.67 -13.10 0.08
N ARG A 239 -16.35 -13.91 0.91
CA ARG A 239 -16.41 -13.73 2.36
C ARG A 239 -15.04 -13.94 3.00
N ASP A 240 -14.40 -15.07 2.72
CA ASP A 240 -13.13 -15.46 3.33
C ASP A 240 -12.03 -14.49 2.93
N LEU A 241 -11.94 -14.14 1.64
CA LEU A 241 -10.99 -13.16 1.13
C LEU A 241 -11.24 -11.77 1.73
N GLY A 242 -12.51 -11.36 1.85
CA GLY A 242 -12.89 -10.10 2.49
C GLY A 242 -12.47 -10.02 3.96
N ILE A 243 -12.68 -11.10 4.73
CA ILE A 243 -12.27 -11.18 6.14
C ILE A 243 -10.75 -11.15 6.25
N VAL A 244 -10.03 -11.97 5.47
CA VAL A 244 -8.56 -12.01 5.48
C VAL A 244 -7.98 -10.65 5.12
N TRP A 245 -8.49 -10.02 4.05
CA TRP A 245 -8.07 -8.68 3.64
C TRP A 245 -8.27 -7.64 4.75
N ALA A 246 -9.44 -7.62 5.40
CA ALA A 246 -9.75 -6.67 6.47
C ALA A 246 -8.85 -6.91 7.70
N LEU A 247 -8.66 -8.16 8.11
CA LEU A 247 -7.82 -8.51 9.26
C LEU A 247 -6.35 -8.19 9.03
N VAL A 248 -5.80 -8.53 7.86
CA VAL A 248 -4.40 -8.21 7.51
C VAL A 248 -4.20 -6.70 7.47
N THR A 249 -5.09 -5.96 6.81
CA THR A 249 -5.02 -4.50 6.74
C THR A 249 -5.11 -3.88 8.14
N LEU A 250 -6.03 -4.36 8.99
CA LEU A 250 -6.18 -3.89 10.37
C LEU A 250 -4.94 -4.21 11.21
N ALA A 251 -4.38 -5.42 11.10
CA ALA A 251 -3.19 -5.82 11.83
C ALA A 251 -1.98 -4.94 11.46
N LEU A 252 -1.80 -4.64 10.17
CA LEU A 252 -0.75 -3.74 9.68
C LEU A 252 -0.95 -2.31 10.23
N LEU A 253 -2.17 -1.80 10.22
CA LEU A 253 -2.49 -0.47 10.76
C LEU A 253 -2.30 -0.39 12.27
N VAL A 254 -2.78 -1.39 13.02
CA VAL A 254 -2.59 -1.50 14.48
C VAL A 254 -1.10 -1.63 14.81
N GLY A 255 -0.35 -2.42 14.04
CA GLY A 255 1.10 -2.52 14.16
C GLY A 255 1.79 -1.18 13.92
N ALA A 256 1.42 -0.47 12.85
CA ALA A 256 1.95 0.86 12.56
C ALA A 256 1.58 1.91 13.61
N TRP A 257 0.39 1.80 14.21
CA TRP A 257 -0.07 2.69 15.27
C TRP A 257 0.65 2.41 16.59
N ARG A 258 0.71 1.14 17.03
CA ARG A 258 1.44 0.70 18.23
C ARG A 258 2.92 0.97 18.14
N THR A 259 3.49 0.85 16.94
CA THR A 259 4.89 1.17 16.75
C THR A 259 5.15 2.66 16.79
N GLU A 260 4.21 3.59 17.10
CA GLU A 260 4.30 5.05 17.41
C GLU A 260 5.29 5.92 16.61
N THR A 261 6.06 5.34 15.71
CA THR A 261 7.25 5.89 15.09
C THR A 261 6.86 6.92 14.02
N ILE A 262 5.56 7.08 13.77
CA ILE A 262 4.98 7.72 12.59
C ILE A 262 3.98 8.80 13.00
N HIS A 263 3.35 8.66 14.17
CA HIS A 263 2.36 9.60 14.68
C HIS A 263 3.01 10.55 15.68
N ARG A 264 3.78 11.51 15.16
CA ARG A 264 4.19 12.68 15.96
C ARG A 264 3.13 13.77 15.79
N PRO A 265 2.25 13.99 16.79
CA PRO A 265 1.37 15.15 16.76
C PRO A 265 2.20 16.43 16.84
N ALA A 266 1.59 17.56 16.52
CA ALA A 266 2.22 18.85 16.80
C ALA A 266 2.46 18.98 18.31
N ARG A 267 3.62 19.52 18.70
CA ARG A 267 4.03 19.65 20.11
C ARG A 267 4.43 21.08 20.41
N THR A 268 4.14 21.51 21.63
CA THR A 268 4.62 22.78 22.17
C THR A 268 5.97 22.52 22.85
N VAL A 269 6.98 23.33 22.53
CA VAL A 269 8.28 23.27 23.19
C VAL A 269 8.21 24.08 24.47
N THR A 270 8.47 23.43 25.60
CA THR A 270 8.54 24.06 26.92
C THR A 270 10.00 24.20 27.36
N PRO A 271 10.30 25.02 28.39
CA PRO A 271 11.65 25.13 28.94
C PRO A 271 12.24 23.82 29.47
N ASP A 272 11.40 22.81 29.74
CA ASP A 272 11.80 21.47 30.21
C ASP A 272 12.45 20.61 29.11
N TRP A 273 12.48 21.11 27.87
CA TRP A 273 13.17 20.46 26.77
C TRP A 273 14.66 20.74 26.83
N HIS A 274 15.46 19.73 26.52
CA HIS A 274 16.88 19.89 26.28
C HIS A 274 17.10 20.41 24.85
N ALA A 275 17.94 21.43 24.73
CA ALA A 275 18.38 21.98 23.48
C ALA A 275 19.90 21.88 23.35
N LEU A 276 20.36 21.38 22.21
CA LEU A 276 21.77 21.31 21.87
C LEU A 276 22.02 21.92 20.50
N ARG A 277 23.04 22.77 20.41
CA ARG A 277 23.50 23.33 19.15
C ARG A 277 24.31 22.28 18.38
N VAL A 278 23.90 22.01 17.15
CA VAL A 278 24.51 20.94 16.34
C VAL A 278 24.79 21.38 14.91
N THR A 279 25.81 20.77 14.31
CA THR A 279 26.09 20.83 12.87
C THR A 279 25.99 19.42 12.29
N VAL A 280 25.32 19.26 11.16
CA VAL A 280 25.28 17.96 10.46
C VAL A 280 26.61 17.75 9.76
N THR A 281 27.37 16.71 10.11
CA THR A 281 28.67 16.42 9.49
C THR A 281 28.57 15.43 8.34
N GLY A 282 27.60 14.51 8.40
CA GLY A 282 27.35 13.55 7.33
C GLY A 282 26.55 12.34 7.79
N THR A 283 26.89 11.18 7.24
CA THR A 283 26.23 9.91 7.54
C THR A 283 27.23 8.85 7.95
N LYS A 284 26.91 8.09 8.99
CA LYS A 284 27.75 6.98 9.48
C LYS A 284 26.86 5.83 9.89
N GLN A 285 27.42 4.62 9.87
CA GLN A 285 26.77 3.47 10.47
C GLN A 285 27.09 3.45 11.96
N HIS A 286 26.07 3.64 12.79
CA HIS A 286 26.20 3.53 14.24
C HIS A 286 25.81 2.13 14.69
N THR A 287 26.68 1.52 15.49
CA THR A 287 26.43 0.20 16.09
C THR A 287 26.16 0.40 17.57
N GLU A 288 24.92 0.16 17.97
CA GLU A 288 24.53 0.24 19.37
C GLU A 288 24.80 -1.11 20.04
N VAL A 289 25.78 -1.12 20.96
CA VAL A 289 26.13 -2.32 21.76
C VAL A 289 25.22 -2.37 22.99
N PRO A 290 24.62 -3.53 23.35
CA PRO A 290 23.85 -3.68 24.58
C PRO A 290 24.65 -3.28 25.83
N PRO A 291 23.97 -2.94 26.94
CA PRO A 291 24.64 -2.34 28.10
C PRO A 291 25.49 -3.38 28.80
N SER A 292 26.70 -2.99 29.21
CA SER A 292 27.60 -3.78 30.04
C SER A 292 26.86 -4.17 31.33
N GLY A 293 26.64 -5.47 31.54
CA GLY A 293 25.94 -6.02 32.71
C GLY A 293 24.47 -6.40 32.49
N SER A 294 23.97 -6.39 31.24
CA SER A 294 22.66 -6.99 30.94
C SER A 294 22.75 -8.53 30.95
N PRO A 295 21.68 -9.27 31.29
CA PRO A 295 21.68 -10.74 31.24
C PRO A 295 21.91 -11.30 29.82
N GLU A 296 21.93 -10.43 28.80
CA GLU A 296 22.21 -10.73 27.40
C GLU A 296 23.71 -10.68 27.05
N ASP A 297 24.57 -10.16 27.95
CA ASP A 297 26.03 -10.16 27.77
C ASP A 297 26.66 -11.55 27.93
N VAL A 298 25.97 -12.46 28.62
CA VAL A 298 26.45 -13.83 28.90
C VAL A 298 26.23 -14.75 27.69
N ASP A 299 25.30 -14.40 26.79
CA ASP A 299 24.91 -15.22 25.64
C ASP A 299 25.21 -14.46 24.33
N GLU A 300 26.32 -14.83 23.69
CA GLU A 300 26.83 -14.16 22.49
C GLU A 300 25.82 -14.18 21.33
N LYS A 301 24.93 -15.18 21.27
CA LYS A 301 23.86 -15.27 20.28
C LYS A 301 22.81 -14.18 20.52
N LYS A 302 22.36 -13.99 21.76
CA LYS A 302 21.44 -12.91 22.14
C LYS A 302 22.08 -11.53 21.98
N ARG A 303 23.38 -11.41 22.28
CA ARG A 303 24.15 -10.18 22.06
C ARG A 303 24.19 -9.79 20.58
N ARG A 304 24.43 -10.75 19.67
CA ARG A 304 24.39 -10.51 18.22
C ARG A 304 22.99 -10.16 17.73
N GLU A 305 21.97 -10.85 18.23
CA GLU A 305 20.56 -10.57 17.91
C GLU A 305 20.10 -9.17 18.41
N ASN A 306 20.65 -8.69 19.52
CA ASN A 306 20.32 -7.38 20.12
C ASN A 306 21.28 -6.24 19.78
N THR A 307 22.31 -6.50 18.97
CA THR A 307 23.20 -5.44 18.45
C THR A 307 22.54 -4.77 17.25
N ARG A 308 22.19 -3.49 17.40
CA ARG A 308 21.46 -2.75 16.36
C ARG A 308 22.45 -1.98 15.49
N ARG A 309 22.49 -2.29 14.19
CA ARG A 309 23.23 -1.48 13.19
C ARG A 309 22.25 -0.56 12.50
N LEU A 310 22.42 0.73 12.71
CA LEU A 310 21.59 1.76 12.08
C LEU A 310 22.46 2.71 11.29
N GLN A 311 22.03 3.00 10.07
CA GLN A 311 22.53 4.18 9.41
C GLN A 311 21.96 5.41 10.16
N CYS A 312 22.77 6.43 10.38
CA CYS A 312 22.37 7.64 11.09
C CYS A 312 23.01 8.89 10.48
N LEU A 313 22.34 10.03 10.66
CA LEU A 313 22.99 11.32 10.48
C LEU A 313 23.92 11.53 11.68
N VAL A 314 25.15 11.96 11.42
CA VAL A 314 26.09 12.34 12.47
C VAL A 314 25.94 13.83 12.70
N LEU A 315 25.64 14.19 13.94
CA LEU A 315 25.54 15.55 14.41
C LEU A 315 26.76 15.86 15.27
N GLU A 316 27.45 16.95 15.01
CA GLU A 316 28.53 17.43 15.87
C GLU A 316 28.00 18.56 16.74
N GLY A 317 28.04 18.36 18.06
CA GLY A 317 27.66 19.35 19.06
C GLY A 317 28.75 19.50 20.11
N ARG A 318 29.30 20.71 20.27
CA ARG A 318 30.35 21.04 21.25
C ARG A 318 31.56 20.08 21.25
N GLY A 319 31.92 19.54 20.08
CA GLY A 319 33.06 18.63 19.91
C GLY A 319 32.73 17.14 20.08
N GLN A 320 31.46 16.76 20.27
CA GLN A 320 31.02 15.36 20.37
C GLN A 320 30.15 14.96 19.17
N GLU A 321 30.37 13.74 18.66
CA GLU A 321 29.54 13.13 17.62
C GLU A 321 28.29 12.48 18.24
N ILE A 322 27.11 12.90 17.80
CA ILE A 322 25.81 12.41 18.27
C ILE A 322 25.11 11.71 17.09
N PRO A 323 24.77 10.41 17.22
CA PRO A 323 24.03 9.69 16.20
C PRO A 323 22.55 10.10 16.24
N PHE A 324 22.06 10.57 15.10
CA PHE A 324 20.66 10.93 14.91
C PHE A 324 19.99 10.00 13.90
N HIS A 325 19.06 9.21 14.38
CA HIS A 325 18.27 8.26 13.58
C HIS A 325 17.05 8.98 13.01
N SER A 326 17.13 9.36 11.75
CA SER A 326 15.95 9.77 10.98
C SER A 326 15.37 8.58 10.21
N LYS A 327 14.09 8.61 9.92
CA LYS A 327 13.42 7.56 9.12
C LYS A 327 13.64 7.65 7.62
N MET A 328 14.39 8.65 7.17
CA MET A 328 14.55 8.95 5.76
C MET A 328 15.77 8.21 5.21
N GLY A 329 15.83 7.91 3.90
CA GLY A 329 17.00 7.26 3.30
C GLY A 329 18.25 8.13 3.49
N ILE A 330 19.20 7.64 4.31
CA ILE A 330 20.09 8.50 5.08
C ILE A 330 21.27 9.03 4.25
N GLU A 331 21.82 8.25 3.33
CA GLU A 331 23.03 8.63 2.57
C GLU A 331 22.85 9.94 1.79
N GLN A 332 21.93 9.94 0.82
CA GLN A 332 21.67 11.13 -0.02
C GLN A 332 21.04 12.27 0.78
N ALA A 333 20.31 11.98 1.85
CA ALA A 333 19.80 13.00 2.75
C ALA A 333 20.94 13.68 3.51
N GLY A 334 21.89 12.92 4.05
CA GLY A 334 23.01 13.46 4.80
C GLY A 334 24.02 14.21 3.93
N GLU A 335 24.21 13.84 2.66
CA GLU A 335 24.99 14.65 1.71
C GLU A 335 24.39 16.04 1.46
N VAL A 336 23.05 16.15 1.51
CA VAL A 336 22.34 17.41 1.27
C VAL A 336 22.27 18.24 2.55
N LEU A 337 22.16 17.57 3.70
CA LEU A 337 22.06 18.21 5.00
C LEU A 337 23.44 18.52 5.61
N SER A 338 24.52 17.91 5.13
CA SER A 338 25.87 18.18 5.65
C SER A 338 26.23 19.67 5.56
N GLY A 339 26.83 20.18 6.62
CA GLY A 339 27.13 21.60 6.81
C GLY A 339 25.97 22.44 7.36
N THR A 340 24.75 21.89 7.43
CA THR A 340 23.62 22.62 8.02
C THR A 340 23.76 22.71 9.54
N ARG A 341 23.45 23.89 10.09
CA ARG A 341 23.46 24.18 11.52
C ARG A 341 22.03 24.28 12.05
N GLY A 342 21.86 23.93 13.32
CA GLY A 342 20.56 23.95 13.95
C GLY A 342 20.56 23.55 15.42
N TRP A 343 19.36 23.26 15.90
CA TRP A 343 19.09 22.79 17.25
C TRP A 343 18.61 21.35 17.21
N LEU A 344 19.22 20.51 18.03
CA LEU A 344 18.69 19.20 18.40
C LEU A 344 17.86 19.38 19.68
N LEU A 345 16.58 19.02 19.61
CA LEU A 345 15.61 19.21 20.69
C LEU A 345 15.03 17.87 21.11
N TRP A 346 14.96 17.60 22.41
CA TRP A 346 14.25 16.42 22.93
C TRP A 346 13.69 16.68 24.32
N HIS A 347 12.65 15.93 24.66
CA HIS A 347 12.04 15.96 25.99
C HIS A 347 12.44 14.70 26.77
N PRO A 348 12.92 14.82 28.03
CA PRO A 348 13.49 13.70 28.78
C PRO A 348 12.49 12.57 29.06
N MET A 349 11.19 12.90 29.16
CA MET A 349 10.11 11.92 29.36
C MET A 349 9.65 11.23 28.06
N GLN A 350 10.06 11.71 26.89
CA GLN A 350 9.62 11.16 25.60
C GLN A 350 10.58 10.08 25.11
N ARG A 351 10.62 8.97 25.87
CA ARG A 351 11.46 7.80 25.60
C ARG A 351 10.68 6.71 24.89
N ARG A 352 11.41 5.89 24.14
CA ARG A 352 10.87 4.76 23.39
C ARG A 352 11.89 3.64 23.32
N GLY A 353 11.74 2.66 24.22
CA GLY A 353 12.70 1.56 24.32
C GLY A 353 14.10 2.12 24.58
N ARG A 354 15.03 1.87 23.65
CA ARG A 354 16.42 2.34 23.72
C ARG A 354 16.65 3.73 23.11
N ASP A 355 15.62 4.36 22.56
CA ASP A 355 15.70 5.65 21.86
C ASP A 355 14.94 6.78 22.58
N VAL A 356 15.45 8.01 22.53
CA VAL A 356 14.73 9.24 22.91
C VAL A 356 14.22 9.92 21.64
N LEU A 357 12.96 10.36 21.64
CA LEU A 357 12.39 11.07 20.51
C LEU A 357 12.99 12.49 20.43
N ALA A 358 13.65 12.79 19.32
CA ALA A 358 14.33 14.06 19.10
C ALA A 358 13.87 14.74 17.79
N GLU A 359 14.05 16.05 17.72
CA GLU A 359 13.72 16.89 16.57
C GLU A 359 14.94 17.72 16.20
N LEU A 360 15.39 17.59 14.95
CA LEU A 360 16.46 18.43 14.40
C LEU A 360 15.82 19.63 13.70
N VAL A 361 16.07 20.83 14.21
CA VAL A 361 15.53 22.09 13.67
C VAL A 361 16.67 22.92 13.10
N SER A 362 16.72 23.10 11.79
CA SER A 362 17.73 23.94 11.16
C SER A 362 17.44 25.43 11.32
N ASP A 363 18.50 26.22 11.37
CA ASP A 363 18.43 27.69 11.32
C ASP A 363 17.59 28.22 10.17
N ASP A 364 17.61 27.54 9.02
CA ASP A 364 16.83 27.93 7.85
C ASP A 364 15.31 27.72 8.03
N GLY A 365 14.87 27.09 9.12
CA GLY A 365 13.45 26.97 9.52
C GLY A 365 12.77 25.66 9.12
N TRP A 366 13.52 24.63 8.72
CA TRP A 366 12.97 23.28 8.54
C TRP A 366 13.18 22.41 9.79
N GLN A 367 12.31 21.41 9.97
CA GLN A 367 12.30 20.48 11.11
C GLN A 367 12.32 19.04 10.61
N LEU A 368 13.26 18.23 11.07
CA LEU A 368 13.38 16.80 10.76
C LEU A 368 13.14 15.96 12.02
N PRO A 369 12.05 15.16 12.08
CA PRO A 369 11.82 14.25 13.19
C PRO A 369 12.74 13.02 13.14
N GLY A 370 13.34 12.68 14.27
CA GLY A 370 14.19 11.49 14.42
C GLY A 370 14.37 11.07 15.87
N ALA A 371 15.39 10.29 16.17
CA ALA A 371 15.63 9.79 17.51
C ALA A 371 17.13 9.71 17.80
N VAL A 372 17.48 9.79 19.08
CA VAL A 372 18.85 9.65 19.57
C VAL A 372 18.86 8.50 20.57
N PRO A 373 19.86 7.61 20.57
CA PRO A 373 19.96 6.55 21.58
C PRO A 373 19.96 7.15 22.99
N VAL A 374 19.20 6.55 23.91
CA VAL A 374 19.03 7.04 25.29
C VAL A 374 20.37 7.27 25.98
N ARG A 375 21.34 6.36 25.78
CA ARG A 375 22.67 6.51 26.40
C ARG A 375 23.39 7.77 25.97
N VAL A 376 23.43 8.03 24.66
CA VAL A 376 24.10 9.22 24.14
C VAL A 376 23.37 10.48 24.61
N ALA A 377 22.04 10.46 24.64
CA ALA A 377 21.26 11.58 25.16
C ALA A 377 21.53 11.84 26.65
N GLU A 378 21.65 10.79 27.48
CA GLU A 378 21.95 10.89 28.91
C GLU A 378 23.40 11.34 29.17
N GLU A 379 24.36 10.84 28.39
CA GLU A 379 25.78 11.23 28.45
C GLU A 379 25.95 12.73 28.11
N VAL A 380 25.35 13.19 27.02
CA VAL A 380 25.37 14.60 26.60
C VAL A 380 24.75 15.53 27.67
N VAL A 381 23.72 15.08 28.38
CA VAL A 381 23.12 15.82 29.49
C VAL A 381 24.04 15.80 30.73
N ALA A 382 24.60 14.64 31.07
CA ALA A 382 25.51 14.47 32.21
C ALA A 382 26.79 15.30 32.07
N GLU A 383 27.30 15.44 30.85
CA GLU A 383 28.45 16.29 30.51
C GLU A 383 28.11 17.80 30.49
N GLY A 384 26.85 18.18 30.72
CA GLY A 384 26.43 19.58 30.76
C GLY A 384 26.47 20.27 29.39
N LEU A 385 26.41 19.50 28.30
CA LEU A 385 26.47 20.04 26.94
C LEU A 385 25.15 20.66 26.48
N THR A 386 24.04 20.31 27.13
CA THR A 386 22.70 20.82 26.81
C THR A 386 22.35 22.10 27.55
N GLU A 387 21.48 22.90 26.94
CA GLU A 387 20.84 24.06 27.56
C GLU A 387 19.33 23.85 27.66
N ALA A 388 18.70 24.55 28.61
CA ALA A 388 17.24 24.61 28.66
C ALA A 388 16.71 25.34 27.41
N ALA A 389 15.65 24.80 26.81
CA ALA A 389 15.05 25.41 25.63
C ALA A 389 14.52 26.82 25.94
N ARG A 390 14.86 27.79 25.09
CA ARG A 390 14.31 29.15 25.12
C ARG A 390 13.38 29.35 23.91
N PRO A 391 12.10 28.94 24.02
CA PRO A 391 11.19 28.93 22.89
C PRO A 391 10.81 30.36 22.47
N ASP A 392 10.91 30.62 21.18
CA ASP A 392 10.47 31.82 20.50
C ASP A 392 9.11 31.56 19.82
N THR A 393 8.13 32.42 20.12
CA THR A 393 6.78 32.37 19.55
C THR A 393 6.73 32.84 18.10
N GLU A 394 7.68 33.65 17.65
CA GLU A 394 7.72 34.19 16.30
C GLU A 394 8.33 33.20 15.30
N ARG A 395 9.25 32.32 15.76
CA ARG A 395 9.85 31.31 14.89
C ARG A 395 8.85 30.26 14.46
N ARG A 396 8.62 30.21 13.15
CA ARG A 396 7.84 29.15 12.48
C ARG A 396 8.76 28.15 11.82
N VAL A 397 8.44 26.87 11.97
CA VAL A 397 9.15 25.77 11.32
C VAL A 397 8.23 24.92 10.46
N ARG A 398 8.79 24.31 9.42
CA ARG A 398 8.07 23.36 8.55
C ARG A 398 8.71 21.99 8.61
N THR A 399 7.90 20.95 8.66
CA THR A 399 8.41 19.57 8.61
C THR A 399 9.12 19.34 7.28
N LEU A 400 10.37 18.92 7.34
CA LEU A 400 11.15 18.47 6.21
C LEU A 400 10.63 17.10 5.78
N ASP A 401 10.13 17.02 4.55
CA ASP A 401 9.52 15.81 4.02
C ASP A 401 10.21 15.39 2.73
N LEU A 402 11.38 14.73 2.85
CA LEU A 402 12.19 14.30 1.70
C LEU A 402 11.44 13.34 0.76
N GLY A 403 10.41 12.64 1.26
CA GLY A 403 9.54 11.82 0.42
C GLY A 403 8.47 12.62 -0.35
N ALA A 404 8.36 13.93 -0.17
CA ALA A 404 7.39 14.75 -0.91
C ALA A 404 7.65 14.78 -2.42
N GLY A 405 8.89 14.56 -2.84
CA GLY A 405 9.30 14.43 -4.24
C GLY A 405 9.22 13.01 -4.80
N TRP A 406 8.55 12.05 -4.12
CA TRP A 406 8.61 10.63 -4.51
C TRP A 406 8.22 10.37 -5.97
N LEU A 407 7.26 11.13 -6.50
CA LEU A 407 6.81 11.05 -7.91
C LEU A 407 7.95 11.31 -8.90
N VAL A 408 8.87 12.22 -8.57
CA VAL A 408 9.97 12.63 -9.45
C VAL A 408 11.19 11.71 -9.28
N THR A 409 11.36 11.13 -8.09
CA THR A 409 12.46 10.19 -7.81
C THR A 409 12.20 8.75 -8.28
N ALA A 410 11.02 8.49 -8.82
CA ALA A 410 10.63 7.20 -9.39
C ALA A 410 11.26 6.99 -10.77
N SER A 411 11.57 5.74 -11.14
CA SER A 411 12.06 5.43 -12.49
C SER A 411 10.93 5.29 -13.49
N LEU A 412 11.24 5.58 -14.75
CA LEU A 412 10.42 5.22 -15.91
C LEU A 412 10.15 3.71 -15.97
N SER A 413 11.11 2.87 -15.58
CA SER A 413 10.93 1.40 -15.49
C SER A 413 9.83 1.02 -14.48
N GLY A 414 9.77 1.71 -13.34
CA GLY A 414 8.69 1.52 -12.36
C GLY A 414 7.34 1.93 -12.94
N VAL A 415 7.26 3.10 -13.57
CA VAL A 415 6.03 3.57 -14.23
C VAL A 415 5.56 2.57 -15.30
N ALA A 416 6.46 2.09 -16.16
CA ALA A 416 6.15 1.10 -17.18
C ALA A 416 5.57 -0.20 -16.57
N GLY A 417 6.16 -0.70 -15.48
CA GLY A 417 5.65 -1.86 -14.76
C GLY A 417 4.22 -1.66 -14.25
N PHE A 418 3.90 -0.48 -13.73
CA PHE A 418 2.53 -0.15 -13.29
C PHE A 418 1.56 0.09 -14.46
N THR A 419 2.03 0.58 -15.61
CA THR A 419 1.21 0.65 -16.83
C THR A 419 0.79 -0.74 -17.30
N VAL A 420 1.72 -1.70 -17.29
CA VAL A 420 1.42 -3.10 -17.61
C VAL A 420 0.43 -3.67 -16.60
N ALA A 421 0.63 -3.44 -15.30
CA ALA A 421 -0.29 -3.89 -14.27
C ALA A 421 -1.71 -3.32 -14.45
N LEU A 422 -1.84 -2.04 -14.83
CA LEU A 422 -3.14 -1.44 -15.14
C LEU A 422 -3.79 -2.11 -16.37
N GLY A 423 -3.00 -2.39 -17.42
CA GLY A 423 -3.48 -3.11 -18.60
C GLY A 423 -3.99 -4.52 -18.26
N CYS A 424 -3.26 -5.28 -17.44
CA CYS A 424 -3.68 -6.58 -16.95
C CYS A 424 -4.98 -6.49 -16.13
N LEU A 425 -5.12 -5.47 -15.29
CA LEU A 425 -6.33 -5.25 -14.49
C LEU A 425 -7.54 -4.93 -15.38
N VAL A 426 -7.35 -4.09 -16.41
CA VAL A 426 -8.40 -3.79 -17.40
C VAL A 426 -8.80 -5.04 -18.17
N ALA A 427 -7.82 -5.85 -18.60
CA ALA A 427 -8.09 -7.11 -19.31
C ALA A 427 -8.92 -8.09 -18.46
N LEU A 428 -8.57 -8.27 -17.17
CA LEU A 428 -9.31 -9.15 -16.27
C LEU A 428 -10.74 -8.65 -15.96
N LEU A 429 -10.98 -7.34 -16.04
CA LEU A 429 -12.30 -6.74 -15.82
C LEU A 429 -13.18 -6.79 -17.07
N LEU A 430 -12.61 -6.65 -18.26
CA LEU A 430 -13.37 -6.52 -19.51
C LEU A 430 -13.59 -7.84 -20.26
N VAL A 431 -12.74 -8.85 -20.07
CA VAL A 431 -12.87 -10.14 -20.75
C VAL A 431 -13.67 -11.10 -19.86
N PRO A 432 -14.92 -11.46 -20.24
CA PRO A 432 -15.82 -12.28 -19.44
C PRO A 432 -15.52 -13.79 -19.48
N ASP A 433 -14.35 -14.19 -19.97
CA ASP A 433 -13.97 -15.60 -20.05
C ASP A 433 -13.35 -16.10 -18.74
N SER A 434 -13.88 -17.22 -18.27
CA SER A 434 -13.26 -18.07 -17.26
C SER A 434 -12.14 -18.90 -17.89
N GLY A 435 -10.96 -18.91 -17.29
CA GLY A 435 -9.88 -19.79 -17.74
C GLY A 435 -8.58 -19.60 -17.00
N ALA A 436 -7.67 -20.57 -17.14
CA ALA A 436 -6.34 -20.54 -16.53
C ALA A 436 -5.53 -19.28 -16.91
N TRP A 437 -5.85 -18.65 -18.04
CA TRP A 437 -5.25 -17.38 -18.47
C TRP A 437 -5.42 -16.25 -17.43
N ARG A 438 -6.52 -16.25 -16.66
CA ARG A 438 -6.77 -15.21 -15.64
C ARG A 438 -5.72 -15.24 -14.54
N TRP A 439 -5.30 -16.44 -14.13
CA TRP A 439 -4.22 -16.63 -13.15
C TRP A 439 -2.87 -16.14 -13.69
N TRP A 440 -2.57 -16.42 -14.96
CA TRP A 440 -1.35 -15.92 -15.60
C TRP A 440 -1.35 -14.40 -15.72
N VAL A 441 -2.45 -13.80 -16.17
CA VAL A 441 -2.57 -12.33 -16.28
C VAL A 441 -2.51 -11.66 -14.90
N ALA A 442 -3.13 -12.25 -13.87
CA ALA A 442 -3.01 -11.75 -12.51
C ALA A 442 -1.55 -11.82 -12.00
N ALA A 443 -0.88 -12.95 -12.23
CA ALA A 443 0.54 -13.10 -11.89
C ALA A 443 1.42 -12.07 -12.62
N THR A 444 1.20 -11.86 -13.92
CA THR A 444 1.90 -10.82 -14.70
C THR A 444 1.64 -9.44 -14.13
N GLY A 445 0.40 -9.11 -13.76
CA GLY A 445 0.04 -7.83 -13.16
C GLY A 445 0.71 -7.58 -11.81
N VAL A 446 0.91 -8.62 -11.00
CA VAL A 446 1.65 -8.54 -9.73
C VAL A 446 3.16 -8.41 -9.95
N LEU A 447 3.71 -9.15 -10.92
CA LEU A 447 5.16 -9.21 -11.17
C LEU A 447 5.69 -8.00 -11.94
N ALA A 448 4.91 -7.39 -12.84
CA ALA A 448 5.38 -6.31 -13.70
C ALA A 448 5.95 -5.10 -12.92
N PRO A 449 5.31 -4.60 -11.84
CA PRO A 449 5.90 -3.57 -11.00
C PRO A 449 7.22 -4.01 -10.34
N ALA A 450 7.29 -5.26 -9.85
CA ALA A 450 8.49 -5.79 -9.20
C ALA A 450 9.67 -5.86 -10.17
N VAL A 451 9.44 -6.32 -11.41
CA VAL A 451 10.46 -6.33 -12.47
C VAL A 451 10.90 -4.91 -12.81
N GLY A 452 9.97 -3.96 -12.94
CA GLY A 452 10.28 -2.55 -13.18
C GLY A 452 11.20 -1.94 -12.11
N PHE A 453 10.99 -2.31 -10.84
CA PHE A 453 11.88 -1.90 -9.73
C PHE A 453 13.21 -2.67 -9.71
N MET A 454 13.25 -3.94 -10.09
CA MET A 454 14.50 -4.69 -10.18
C MET A 454 15.42 -4.15 -11.29
N VAL A 455 14.87 -3.86 -12.47
CA VAL A 455 15.63 -3.22 -13.56
C VAL A 455 16.23 -1.89 -13.10
N GLN A 456 15.48 -1.10 -12.33
CA GLN A 456 15.99 0.13 -11.72
C GLN A 456 17.11 -0.12 -10.71
N ALA A 457 17.01 -1.18 -9.89
CA ALA A 457 18.02 -1.52 -8.90
C ALA A 457 19.33 -1.95 -9.57
N VAL A 458 19.25 -2.78 -10.62
CA VAL A 458 20.41 -3.25 -11.39
C VAL A 458 21.08 -2.10 -12.14
N ALA A 459 20.31 -1.23 -12.80
CA ALA A 459 20.85 -0.06 -13.49
C ALA A 459 21.61 0.90 -12.54
N ARG A 460 21.27 0.91 -11.25
CA ARG A 460 21.97 1.70 -10.23
C ARG A 460 23.27 1.06 -9.74
N THR A 461 23.37 -0.27 -9.74
CA THR A 461 24.59 -0.96 -9.32
C THR A 461 25.67 -0.91 -10.40
N ASP A 462 25.29 -1.00 -11.67
CA ASP A 462 26.25 -1.00 -12.78
C ASP A 462 26.86 0.38 -13.05
N GLY A 463 26.13 1.47 -12.77
CA GLY A 463 26.63 2.84 -12.87
C GLY A 463 27.63 3.25 -11.79
N GLY A 464 27.85 2.41 -10.75
CA GLY A 464 28.79 2.66 -9.65
C GLY A 464 30.18 2.04 -9.84
N ALA A 465 30.37 1.22 -10.88
CA ALA A 465 31.63 0.53 -11.17
C ALA A 465 32.30 1.09 -12.44
N ALA A 466 32.69 2.37 -12.40
CA ALA A 466 33.70 2.85 -13.35
C ALA A 466 35.08 2.51 -12.78
N PRO A 467 35.94 1.75 -13.49
CA PRO A 467 37.30 1.50 -13.05
C PRO A 467 38.06 2.83 -13.06
N LEU A 468 38.83 3.08 -11.98
CA LEU A 468 39.79 4.18 -11.93
C LEU A 468 40.74 4.03 -13.13
N PRO A 469 40.98 5.09 -13.93
CA PRO A 469 42.09 5.07 -14.87
C PRO A 469 43.41 5.02 -14.08
N GLU A 470 44.29 4.12 -14.47
CA GLU A 470 45.68 4.04 -13.98
C GLU A 470 46.46 5.34 -14.24
#